data_AF-A0A370LS22-F1
#
_entry.id   AF-A0A370LS22-F1
#
_cell.length_a   1.000
_cell.length_b   1.000
_cell.length_c   1.000
_cell.angle_alpha   90.00
_cell.angle_beta   90.00
_cell.angle_gamma   90.00
#
_symmetry.space_group_name_H-M   'P 1'
#
loop_
_entity.id
_entity.type
_entity.pdbx_description
1 polymer ?
#
loop_
_entity_poly.entity_id
_entity_poly.type
_entity_poly.pdbx_seq_one_letter_code
_entity_poly.pdbx_strand_id
1 'polypeptide(L)'
;MTDETEAYRRQRVAEINANPGSREALEAQYGQVWDTSELQKDFQVLGFGAPFVVVRRKSDGKKGSLEFQHDPRLYYNFQEA
;
A
#
# COMPACT_ATOMS: atom_id res chain seq x y z
N MET A 1 22.23 -12.78 -9.20
CA MET A 1 22.06 -11.33 -9.33
C MET A 1 21.33 -10.87 -8.07
N THR A 2 21.99 -10.10 -7.21
CA THR A 2 21.35 -9.55 -6.01
C THR A 2 20.38 -8.47 -6.47
N ASP A 3 19.11 -8.57 -6.07
CA ASP A 3 18.15 -7.49 -6.33
C ASP A 3 18.48 -6.32 -5.39
N GLU A 4 19.04 -5.25 -5.94
CA GLU A 4 19.44 -4.06 -5.18
C GLU A 4 18.24 -3.35 -4.54
N THR A 5 17.04 -3.55 -5.08
CA THR A 5 15.80 -2.94 -4.56
C THR A 5 15.25 -3.65 -3.33
N GLU A 6 15.60 -4.92 -3.12
CA GLU A 6 15.14 -5.72 -1.98
C GLU A 6 15.60 -5.14 -0.64
N ALA A 7 16.82 -4.58 -0.58
CA ALA A 7 17.34 -3.94 0.62
C ALA A 7 16.50 -2.71 1.00
N TYR A 8 16.22 -1.84 0.03
CA TYR A 8 15.37 -0.66 0.22
C TYR A 8 13.93 -1.05 0.57
N ARG A 9 13.39 -2.08 -0.07
CA ARG A 9 12.05 -2.60 0.23
C ARG A 9 11.96 -3.05 1.68
N ARG A 10 12.92 -3.85 2.16
CA ARG A 10 12.96 -4.31 3.56
C ARG A 10 13.09 -3.16 4.55
N GLN A 11 13.96 -2.20 4.25
CA GLN A 11 14.10 -1.00 5.07
C GLN A 11 12.76 -0.26 5.18
N ARG A 12 12.07 -0.06 4.05
CA ARG A 12 10.79 0.64 4.03
C ARG A 12 9.70 -0.08 4.83
N VAL A 13 9.65 -1.42 4.75
CA VAL A 13 8.75 -2.24 5.59
C VAL A 13 9.03 -2.00 7.07
N ALA A 14 10.31 -1.98 7.46
CA ALA A 14 10.70 -1.75 8.86
C ALA A 14 10.31 -0.35 9.34
N GLU A 15 10.55 0.69 8.52
CA GLU A 15 10.18 2.08 8.84
C GLU A 15 8.67 2.24 9.06
N ILE A 16 7.86 1.71 8.14
CA ILE A 16 6.39 1.81 8.21
C ILE A 16 5.85 1.08 9.45
N ASN A 17 6.36 -0.12 9.73
CA ASN A 17 5.85 -0.93 10.85
C ASN A 17 6.44 -0.53 12.21
N ALA A 18 7.55 0.21 12.27
CA ALA A 18 8.11 0.70 13.54
C ALA A 18 7.28 1.85 14.15
N ASN A 19 6.60 2.64 13.31
CA ASN A 19 5.71 3.70 13.74
C ASN A 19 4.49 3.78 12.80
N PRO A 20 3.57 2.81 12.87
CA PRO A 20 2.38 2.81 12.02
C PRO A 20 1.52 4.04 12.32
N GLY A 21 1.08 4.72 11.26
CA GLY A 21 0.23 5.90 11.38
C GLY A 21 -1.19 5.52 11.77
N SER A 22 -1.90 6.44 12.44
CA SER A 22 -3.37 6.33 12.53
C SER A 22 -3.99 6.56 11.16
N ARG A 23 -5.24 6.12 10.96
CA ARG A 23 -5.97 6.39 9.72
C ARG A 23 -5.98 7.89 9.41
N GLU A 24 -6.28 8.72 10.40
CA GLU A 24 -6.39 10.17 10.26
C GLU A 24 -5.06 10.81 9.81
N ALA A 25 -3.94 10.34 10.37
CA ALA A 25 -2.62 10.83 9.98
C ALA A 25 -2.27 10.43 8.53
N LEU A 26 -2.59 9.19 8.15
CA LEU A 26 -2.37 8.71 6.78
C LEU A 26 -3.31 9.40 5.78
N GLU A 27 -4.55 9.68 6.16
CA GLU A 27 -5.51 10.41 5.34
C GLU A 27 -5.06 11.87 5.14
N ALA A 28 -4.55 12.51 6.20
CA ALA A 28 -4.00 13.86 6.10
C ALA A 28 -2.78 13.93 5.16
N GLN A 29 -1.97 12.86 5.11
CA GLN A 29 -0.76 12.82 4.30
C GLN A 29 -1.00 12.37 2.84
N TYR A 30 -1.82 11.35 2.63
CA TYR A 30 -1.98 10.66 1.34
C TYR A 30 -3.38 10.78 0.75
N GLY A 31 -4.32 11.44 1.45
CA GLY A 31 -5.71 11.58 1.04
C GLY A 31 -6.53 10.35 1.43
N GLN A 32 -6.78 9.45 0.49
CA GLN A 32 -7.64 8.31 0.75
C GLN A 32 -6.86 7.15 1.37
N VAL A 33 -7.42 6.58 2.43
CA VAL A 33 -6.92 5.38 3.11
C VAL A 33 -8.01 4.31 3.07
N TRP A 34 -7.60 3.08 2.85
CA TRP A 34 -8.47 1.92 2.82
C TRP A 34 -8.10 0.96 3.94
N ASP A 35 -9.10 0.39 4.60
CA ASP A 35 -8.94 -0.91 5.26
C ASP A 35 -9.03 -2.06 4.25
N THR A 36 -8.93 -3.30 4.72
CA THR A 36 -8.98 -4.48 3.83
C THR A 36 -10.32 -4.64 3.12
N SER A 37 -11.43 -4.29 3.77
CA SER A 37 -12.78 -4.40 3.19
C SER A 37 -13.01 -3.31 2.14
N GLU A 38 -12.60 -2.07 2.42
CA GLU A 38 -12.65 -0.95 1.49
C GLU A 38 -11.74 -1.19 0.28
N LEU A 39 -10.52 -1.71 0.49
CA LEU A 39 -9.62 -2.08 -0.59
C LEU A 39 -10.28 -3.07 -1.55
N GLN A 40 -10.93 -4.11 -1.02
CA GLN A 40 -11.61 -5.12 -1.84
C GLN A 40 -12.83 -4.56 -2.59
N LYS A 41 -13.46 -3.49 -2.11
CA LYS A 41 -14.55 -2.82 -2.84
C LYS A 41 -14.02 -2.07 -4.05
N ASP A 42 -12.94 -1.32 -3.89
CA ASP A 42 -12.44 -0.40 -4.92
C ASP A 42 -11.42 -1.03 -5.87
N PHE A 43 -10.74 -2.09 -5.43
CA PHE A 43 -9.62 -2.69 -6.15
C PHE A 43 -9.73 -4.21 -6.29
N GLN A 44 -9.14 -4.72 -7.37
CA GLN A 44 -8.75 -6.12 -7.52
C GLN A 44 -7.27 -6.24 -7.18
N VAL A 45 -6.92 -7.06 -6.18
CA VAL A 45 -5.52 -7.34 -5.83
C VAL A 45 -4.90 -8.30 -6.83
N LEU A 46 -3.73 -7.94 -7.37
CA LEU A 46 -2.98 -8.70 -8.36
C LEU A 46 -1.74 -9.40 -7.76
N GLY A 47 -1.12 -8.81 -6.74
CA GLY A 47 0.05 -9.39 -6.09
C GLY A 47 0.51 -8.59 -4.87
N PHE A 48 1.23 -9.24 -3.97
CA PHE A 48 1.79 -8.63 -2.76
C PHE A 48 3.32 -8.65 -2.80
N GLY A 49 3.91 -7.54 -2.36
CA GLY A 49 5.34 -7.39 -2.14
C GLY A 49 5.56 -6.26 -1.14
N ALA A 50 5.47 -6.57 0.16
CA ALA A 50 5.48 -5.58 1.24
C ALA A 50 6.61 -4.54 1.06
N PRO A 51 6.38 -3.24 1.28
CA PRO A 51 5.15 -2.65 1.77
C PRO A 51 4.15 -2.37 0.65
N PHE A 52 4.34 -2.91 -0.55
CA PHE A 52 3.50 -2.64 -1.70
C PHE A 52 2.51 -3.76 -1.98
N VAL A 53 1.34 -3.39 -2.49
CA VAL A 53 0.36 -4.29 -3.10
C VAL A 53 0.04 -3.79 -4.50
N VAL A 54 0.14 -4.67 -5.49
CA VAL A 54 -0.21 -4.37 -6.89
C VAL A 54 -1.70 -4.60 -7.05
N VAL A 55 -2.39 -3.61 -7.60
CA VAL A 55 -3.85 -3.59 -7.71
C VAL A 55 -4.30 -3.12 -9.10
N ARG A 56 -5.55 -3.45 -9.42
CA ARG A 56 -6.31 -2.83 -10.50
C ARG A 56 -7.54 -2.14 -9.90
N ARG A 57 -7.69 -0.84 -10.13
CA ARG A 57 -8.87 -0.08 -9.70
C ARG A 57 -10.08 -0.51 -10.52
N LYS A 58 -11.21 -0.79 -9.86
CA LYS A 58 -12.39 -1.34 -10.52
C LYS A 58 -13.21 -0.30 -11.28
N SER A 59 -13.19 0.96 -10.85
CA SER A 59 -13.97 2.03 -11.48
C SER A 59 -13.53 2.34 -12.91
N ASP A 60 -12.23 2.23 -13.21
CA ASP A 60 -11.66 2.58 -14.52
C ASP A 60 -10.64 1.57 -15.08
N GLY A 61 -10.38 0.47 -14.37
CA GLY A 61 -9.50 -0.61 -14.83
C GLY A 61 -8.00 -0.28 -14.76
N LYS A 62 -7.61 0.88 -14.21
CA LYS A 62 -6.20 1.31 -14.13
C LYS A 62 -5.40 0.42 -13.18
N LYS A 63 -4.20 0.04 -13.60
CA LYS A 63 -3.25 -0.74 -12.77
C LYS A 63 -2.33 0.21 -12.01
N GLY A 64 -1.91 -0.22 -10.83
CA GLY A 64 -0.99 0.54 -10.01
C GLY A 64 -0.60 -0.22 -8.75
N SER A 65 -0.01 0.49 -7.80
CA SER A 65 0.33 -0.04 -6.49
C SER A 65 -0.15 0.88 -5.36
N LEU A 66 -0.40 0.28 -4.20
CA LEU A 66 -0.60 0.98 -2.94
C LEU A 66 0.53 0.60 -1.99
N GLU A 67 0.87 1.49 -1.07
CA GLU A 67 1.61 1.15 0.15
C GLU A 67 0.66 0.59 1.21
N PHE A 68 1.18 -0.21 2.15
CA PHE A 68 0.44 -0.66 3.31
C PHE A 68 1.30 -0.80 4.56
N GLN A 69 0.69 -0.53 5.71
CA GLN A 69 1.22 -0.87 7.03
C GLN A 69 0.52 -2.12 7.57
N HIS A 70 1.17 -2.91 8.45
CA HIS A 70 0.60 -4.18 8.91
C HIS A 70 -0.43 -4.02 10.04
N ASP A 71 -0.23 -3.10 10.99
CA ASP A 71 -1.04 -2.99 12.20
C ASP A 71 -1.24 -1.51 12.65
N PRO A 72 -2.46 -0.94 12.57
CA PRO A 72 -3.64 -1.51 11.91
C PRO A 72 -3.42 -1.65 10.40
N ARG A 73 -3.97 -2.70 9.78
CA ARG A 73 -3.81 -2.97 8.35
C ARG A 73 -4.52 -1.89 7.51
N LEU A 74 -3.74 -0.96 6.97
CA LEU A 74 -4.22 0.16 6.15
C LEU A 74 -3.43 0.24 4.85
N TYR A 75 -4.12 0.59 3.77
CA TYR A 75 -3.59 0.78 2.43
C TYR A 75 -3.76 2.24 2.01
N TYR A 76 -2.79 2.80 1.30
CA TYR A 76 -2.77 4.22 0.94
C TYR A 76 -1.79 4.50 -0.21
N ASN A 77 -1.71 5.76 -0.64
CA ASN A 77 -0.76 6.23 -1.65
C ASN A 77 -0.86 5.47 -2.99
N PHE A 78 -2.04 5.48 -3.63
CA PHE A 78 -2.21 4.83 -4.93
C PHE A 78 -1.36 5.52 -6.00
N GLN A 79 -0.49 4.75 -6.65
CA GLN A 79 0.34 5.20 -7.77
C GLN A 79 -0.02 4.38 -9.01
N GLU A 80 -0.47 5.07 -10.07
CA GLU A 80 -0.75 4.48 -11.37
C GLU A 80 0.56 4.06 -12.07
N ALA A 81 0.54 2.92 -12.78
CA ALA A 81 1.68 2.38 -13.52
C ALA A 81 1.80 2.97 -14.94
#